data_AF-A0A9D5AMX6-F1
#
_entry.id   AF-A0A9D5AMX6-F1
#
_cell.length_a   1.000
_cell.length_b   1.000
_cell.length_c   1.000
_cell.angle_alpha   90.00
_cell.angle_beta   90.00
_cell.angle_gamma   90.00
#
_symmetry.space_group_name_H-M   'P 1'
#
loop_
_entity.id
_entity.type
_entity.pdbx_description
1 polymer ?
#
loop_
_entity_poly.entity_id
_entity_poly.type
_entity_poly.pdbx_seq_one_letter_code
_entity_poly.pdbx_strand_id
1 'polypeptide(L)'
;MAKPKQQKKPPQKKQQNPQPQNKNQGKQDDTSQFRTQVDALGLRIVEVTADGNCFFRSLADQLEGNEEEHRKYRSMVVKHILDNREMFEPFIEDEVPFDEYCQTMENDGTWAGHMELQAASLVTRSNVCIHRNMFPRWYIRNFDDCQVRMVHLSYHDGEHYNSVRLKDDPCDGPARSIIIKVLIKILFPNSEINVKSSSYFLINSSL
;
A
#
# COMPACT_ATOMS: atom_id res chain seq x y z
N MET A 1 -67.36 -12.21 -14.30
CA MET A 1 -66.14 -13.06 -14.21
C MET A 1 -64.92 -12.15 -14.05
N ALA A 2 -64.39 -12.03 -12.83
CA ALA A 2 -63.15 -11.32 -12.54
C ALA A 2 -62.33 -12.19 -11.59
N LYS A 3 -61.13 -12.60 -12.01
CA LYS A 3 -60.20 -13.46 -11.26
C LYS A 3 -59.37 -12.61 -10.28
N PRO A 4 -59.17 -13.01 -9.02
CA PRO A 4 -58.32 -12.27 -8.08
C PRO A 4 -56.83 -12.55 -8.33
N LYS A 5 -56.00 -11.49 -8.30
CA LYS A 5 -54.54 -11.56 -8.41
C LYS A 5 -53.92 -11.87 -7.04
N GLN A 6 -53.17 -12.97 -6.97
CA GLN A 6 -52.38 -13.42 -5.82
C GLN A 6 -51.18 -12.49 -5.58
N GLN A 7 -51.00 -12.05 -4.33
CA GLN A 7 -49.79 -11.42 -3.80
C GLN A 7 -48.67 -12.46 -3.66
N LYS A 8 -47.49 -12.19 -4.24
CA LYS A 8 -46.27 -12.98 -4.01
C LYS A 8 -45.41 -12.31 -2.94
N LYS A 9 -45.07 -13.05 -1.88
CA LYS A 9 -44.09 -12.65 -0.84
C LYS A 9 -42.65 -12.75 -1.39
N PRO A 10 -41.72 -11.88 -0.95
CA PRO A 10 -40.31 -11.95 -1.37
C PRO A 10 -39.57 -13.14 -0.71
N PRO A 11 -38.55 -13.74 -1.37
CA PRO A 11 -37.89 -14.93 -0.87
C PRO A 11 -36.81 -14.60 0.18
N GLN A 12 -36.85 -15.33 1.31
CA GLN A 12 -35.85 -15.31 2.37
C GLN A 12 -34.53 -15.95 1.90
N LYS A 13 -33.41 -15.22 1.98
CA LYS A 13 -32.06 -15.78 1.78
C LYS A 13 -31.62 -16.52 3.05
N LYS A 14 -31.34 -17.81 2.91
CA LYS A 14 -30.79 -18.69 3.96
C LYS A 14 -29.33 -18.32 4.25
N GLN A 15 -29.02 -18.09 5.52
CA GLN A 15 -27.66 -18.04 6.06
C GLN A 15 -26.98 -19.40 5.85
N GLN A 16 -25.84 -19.41 5.14
CA GLN A 16 -24.93 -20.54 5.09
C GLN A 16 -23.75 -20.23 6.01
N ASN A 17 -23.62 -21.02 7.08
CA ASN A 17 -22.40 -21.10 7.88
C ASN A 17 -21.27 -21.73 7.04
N PRO A 18 -20.07 -21.14 6.98
CA PRO A 18 -18.91 -21.82 6.42
C PRO A 18 -18.34 -22.83 7.44
N GLN A 19 -18.18 -24.08 7.02
CA GLN A 19 -17.40 -25.10 7.72
C GLN A 19 -15.89 -24.78 7.65
N PRO A 20 -15.10 -25.16 8.66
CA PRO A 20 -13.66 -24.88 8.70
C PRO A 20 -12.91 -25.81 7.74
N GLN A 21 -12.29 -25.25 6.70
CA GLN A 21 -11.36 -25.96 5.82
C GLN A 21 -9.91 -25.66 6.21
N ASN A 22 -9.11 -26.72 6.27
CA ASN A 22 -7.69 -26.78 6.62
C ASN A 22 -6.84 -25.86 5.69
N LYS A 23 -6.38 -24.70 6.19
CA LYS A 23 -5.70 -23.64 5.41
C LYS A 23 -4.16 -23.59 5.56
N ASN A 24 -3.52 -24.59 6.17
CA ASN A 24 -2.13 -24.41 6.62
C ASN A 24 -1.02 -24.77 5.62
N GLN A 25 -1.27 -25.54 4.55
CA GLN A 25 -0.22 -25.93 3.60
C GLN A 25 -0.05 -24.96 2.42
N GLY A 26 -1.12 -24.36 1.90
CA GLY A 26 -1.05 -23.40 0.78
C GLY A 26 -0.51 -22.02 1.16
N LYS A 27 -0.76 -21.55 2.39
CA LYS A 27 -0.32 -20.22 2.86
C LYS A 27 1.19 -20.09 3.04
N GLN A 28 1.85 -21.18 3.46
CA GLN A 28 3.31 -21.16 3.68
C GLN A 28 4.10 -21.11 2.37
N ASP A 29 3.61 -21.80 1.33
CA ASP A 29 4.25 -21.84 0.01
C ASP A 29 4.16 -20.49 -0.71
N ASP A 30 2.99 -19.84 -0.64
CA ASP A 30 2.76 -18.50 -1.24
C ASP A 30 3.67 -17.43 -0.63
N THR A 31 3.83 -17.44 0.70
CA THR A 31 4.72 -16.51 1.41
C THR A 31 6.19 -16.73 1.04
N SER A 32 6.61 -18.00 0.88
CA SER A 32 7.97 -18.37 0.48
C SER A 32 8.30 -17.93 -0.95
N GLN A 33 7.35 -18.13 -1.87
CA GLN A 33 7.48 -17.68 -3.26
C GLN A 33 7.61 -16.16 -3.33
N PHE A 34 6.77 -15.42 -2.59
CA PHE A 34 6.80 -13.97 -2.63
C PHE A 34 8.12 -13.42 -2.06
N ARG A 35 8.62 -14.00 -0.95
CA ARG A 35 9.95 -13.67 -0.42
C ARG A 35 11.04 -13.91 -1.45
N THR A 36 11.00 -15.02 -2.19
CA THR A 36 11.95 -15.31 -3.27
C THR A 36 11.86 -14.27 -4.40
N GLN A 37 10.65 -13.84 -4.77
CA GLN A 37 10.43 -12.81 -5.80
C GLN A 37 11.06 -11.47 -5.41
N VAL A 38 10.87 -11.01 -4.17
CA VAL A 38 11.48 -9.75 -3.72
C VAL A 38 13.00 -9.90 -3.52
N ASP A 39 13.46 -11.07 -3.08
CA ASP A 39 14.89 -11.35 -2.89
C ASP A 39 15.67 -11.29 -4.20
N ALA A 40 15.08 -11.77 -5.29
CA ALA A 40 15.64 -11.66 -6.64
C ALA A 40 15.84 -10.21 -7.10
N LEU A 41 15.17 -9.24 -6.47
CA LEU A 41 15.34 -7.81 -6.71
C LEU A 41 16.36 -7.14 -5.75
N GLY A 42 16.98 -7.91 -4.86
CA GLY A 42 17.84 -7.39 -3.78
C GLY A 42 17.04 -6.73 -2.66
N LEU A 43 15.78 -7.09 -2.50
CA LEU A 43 14.86 -6.55 -1.51
C LEU A 43 14.47 -7.61 -0.49
N ARG A 44 13.99 -7.16 0.67
CA ARG A 44 13.42 -8.03 1.71
C ARG A 44 12.12 -7.44 2.23
N ILE A 45 11.20 -8.33 2.60
CA ILE A 45 9.99 -7.95 3.34
C ILE A 45 10.37 -7.80 4.81
N VAL A 46 10.00 -6.66 5.40
CA VAL A 46 10.05 -6.41 6.83
C VAL A 46 8.63 -6.55 7.35
N GLU A 47 8.43 -7.60 8.16
CA GLU A 47 7.13 -7.90 8.74
C GLU A 47 6.77 -6.86 9.80
N VAL A 48 5.56 -6.32 9.68
CA VAL A 48 4.95 -5.45 10.69
C VAL A 48 3.85 -6.21 11.41
N THR A 49 3.38 -5.67 12.54
CA THR A 49 2.28 -6.26 13.29
C THR A 49 1.04 -6.42 12.38
N ALA A 50 0.51 -7.64 12.33
CA ALA A 50 -0.65 -8.02 11.50
C ALA A 50 -1.97 -7.64 12.18
N ASP A 51 -2.20 -6.34 12.34
CA ASP A 51 -3.44 -5.74 12.80
C ASP A 51 -4.05 -4.82 11.72
N GLY A 52 -5.17 -4.17 12.05
CA GLY A 52 -5.80 -3.21 11.15
C GLY A 52 -5.01 -1.90 10.97
N ASN A 53 -3.83 -1.78 11.57
CA ASN A 53 -2.91 -0.66 11.39
C ASN A 53 -1.76 -0.98 10.41
N CYS A 54 -1.71 -2.19 9.84
CA CYS A 54 -0.56 -2.67 9.05
C CYS A 54 -0.11 -1.72 7.91
N PHE A 55 -1.03 -1.03 7.23
CA PHE A 55 -0.67 0.01 6.26
C PHE A 55 0.12 1.16 6.92
N PHE A 56 -0.40 1.73 8.00
CA PHE A 56 0.26 2.85 8.70
C PHE A 56 1.55 2.41 9.40
N ARG A 57 1.61 1.17 9.90
CA ARG A 57 2.84 0.55 10.45
C ARG A 57 3.92 0.40 9.40
N SER A 58 3.58 -0.12 8.23
CA SER A 58 4.52 -0.29 7.12
C SER A 58 4.97 1.06 6.53
N LEU A 59 4.08 2.06 6.50
CA LEU A 59 4.44 3.43 6.14
C LEU A 59 5.40 4.05 7.18
N ALA A 60 5.14 3.87 8.48
CA ALA A 60 6.01 4.32 9.54
C ALA A 60 7.41 3.68 9.45
N ASP A 61 7.49 2.37 9.21
CA ASP A 61 8.78 1.71 9.03
C ASP A 61 9.57 2.31 7.84
N GLN A 62 8.89 2.60 6.73
CA GLN A 62 9.52 3.16 5.55
C GLN A 62 10.03 4.60 5.76
N LEU A 63 9.37 5.38 6.61
CA LEU A 63 9.65 6.81 6.79
C LEU A 63 10.46 7.14 8.04
N GLU A 64 10.39 6.31 9.09
CA GLU A 64 11.04 6.53 10.39
C GLU A 64 11.99 5.38 10.76
N GLY A 65 11.76 4.17 10.22
CA GLY A 65 12.58 2.99 10.49
C GLY A 65 12.01 1.98 11.48
N ASN A 66 10.81 2.24 12.01
CA ASN A 66 10.08 1.33 12.89
C ASN A 66 8.55 1.56 12.74
N GLU A 67 7.75 0.63 13.26
CA GLU A 67 6.28 0.68 13.12
C GLU A 67 5.55 1.49 14.21
N GLU A 68 6.23 1.98 15.24
CA GLU A 68 5.60 2.54 16.45
C GLU A 68 4.85 3.85 16.17
N GLU A 69 5.31 4.61 15.15
CA GLU A 69 4.72 5.89 14.76
C GLU A 69 3.44 5.74 13.88
N HIS A 70 2.85 4.55 13.79
CA HIS A 70 1.68 4.31 12.94
C HIS A 70 0.50 5.25 13.24
N ARG A 71 0.28 5.63 14.50
CA ARG A 71 -0.80 6.56 14.90
C ARG A 71 -0.58 7.96 14.33
N LYS A 72 0.66 8.47 14.38
CA LYS A 72 1.03 9.76 13.78
C LYS A 72 0.65 9.80 12.31
N TYR A 73 0.99 8.75 11.55
CA TYR A 73 0.66 8.67 10.14
C TYR A 73 -0.84 8.51 9.86
N ARG A 74 -1.56 7.75 10.69
CA ARG A 74 -3.04 7.68 10.61
C ARG A 74 -3.66 9.07 10.75
N SER A 75 -3.36 9.78 11.82
CA SER A 75 -3.91 11.12 12.05
C SER A 75 -3.50 12.12 10.97
N MET A 76 -2.26 12.04 10.45
CA MET A 76 -1.82 12.87 9.32
C MET A 76 -2.63 12.61 8.04
N VAL A 77 -2.90 11.34 7.74
CA VAL A 77 -3.67 10.94 6.56
C VAL A 77 -5.13 11.36 6.68
N VAL A 78 -5.78 11.06 7.80
CA VAL A 78 -7.18 11.43 8.05
C VAL A 78 -7.34 12.95 8.04
N LYS A 79 -6.41 13.68 8.68
CA LYS A 79 -6.40 15.15 8.62
C LYS A 79 -6.28 15.66 7.19
N HIS A 80 -5.42 15.06 6.38
CA HIS A 80 -5.29 15.44 4.98
C HIS A 80 -6.58 15.20 4.18
N ILE A 81 -7.27 14.08 4.45
CA ILE A 81 -8.57 13.78 3.84
C ILE A 81 -9.61 14.84 4.26
N LEU A 82 -9.74 15.10 5.56
CA LEU A 82 -10.64 16.13 6.13
C LEU A 82 -10.40 17.51 5.52
N ASP A 83 -9.14 17.95 5.46
CA ASP A 83 -8.77 19.27 4.96
C ASP A 83 -8.98 19.40 3.43
N ASN A 84 -9.21 18.30 2.70
CA ASN A 84 -9.37 18.25 1.24
C ASN A 84 -10.64 17.49 0.81
N ARG A 85 -11.75 17.69 1.55
CA ARG A 85 -13.04 17.00 1.35
C ARG A 85 -13.46 16.82 -0.11
N GLU A 86 -13.43 17.89 -0.91
CA GLU A 86 -13.87 17.86 -2.32
C GLU A 86 -13.10 16.83 -3.17
N MET A 87 -11.84 16.55 -2.82
CA MET A 87 -11.01 15.57 -3.52
C MET A 87 -11.36 14.13 -3.15
N PHE A 88 -11.79 13.90 -1.91
CA PHE A 88 -11.89 12.56 -1.33
C PHE A 88 -13.32 12.06 -1.17
N GLU A 89 -14.27 12.96 -0.89
CA GLU A 89 -15.69 12.63 -0.71
C GLU A 89 -16.30 11.82 -1.88
N PRO A 90 -15.97 12.08 -3.17
CA PRO A 90 -16.50 11.29 -4.28
C PRO A 90 -16.08 9.81 -4.30
N PHE A 91 -15.12 9.41 -3.47
CA PHE A 91 -14.63 8.03 -3.38
C PHE A 91 -15.15 7.28 -2.14
N ILE A 92 -15.92 7.95 -1.29
CA ILE A 92 -16.58 7.34 -0.14
C ILE A 92 -17.93 6.76 -0.59
N GLU A 93 -18.34 5.65 0.01
CA GLU A 93 -19.63 5.02 -0.27
C GLU A 93 -20.78 6.01 0.00
N ASP A 94 -21.75 6.10 -0.92
CA ASP A 94 -22.84 7.10 -0.88
C ASP A 94 -23.67 7.02 0.41
N GLU A 95 -23.72 5.85 1.07
CA GLU A 95 -24.43 5.64 2.32
C GLU A 95 -23.67 6.09 3.57
N VAL A 96 -22.38 6.45 3.46
CA VAL A 96 -21.53 6.85 4.58
C VAL A 96 -21.24 8.35 4.51
N PRO A 97 -21.74 9.16 5.46
CA PRO A 97 -21.39 10.57 5.54
C PRO A 97 -19.88 10.78 5.65
N PHE A 98 -19.32 11.74 4.91
CA PHE A 98 -17.89 12.04 4.90
C PHE A 98 -17.27 12.19 6.31
N ASP A 99 -17.96 12.90 7.19
CA ASP A 99 -17.47 13.16 8.54
C ASP A 99 -17.48 11.87 9.41
N GLU A 100 -18.45 10.98 9.20
CA GLU A 100 -18.52 9.66 9.86
C GLU A 100 -17.41 8.73 9.34
N TYR A 101 -17.15 8.77 8.03
CA TYR A 101 -16.02 8.06 7.44
C TYR A 101 -14.70 8.48 8.08
N CYS A 102 -14.44 9.79 8.18
CA CYS A 102 -13.20 10.31 8.74
C CYS A 102 -13.05 9.95 10.23
N GLN A 103 -14.13 10.04 11.01
CA GLN A 103 -14.13 9.59 12.41
C GLN A 103 -13.83 8.09 12.53
N THR A 104 -14.39 7.27 11.64
CA THR A 104 -14.14 5.83 11.61
C THR A 104 -12.69 5.53 11.24
N MET A 105 -12.12 6.23 10.25
CA MET A 105 -10.74 6.05 9.82
C MET A 105 -9.71 6.50 10.87
N GLU A 106 -10.06 7.47 11.73
CA GLU A 106 -9.21 7.88 12.85
C GLU A 106 -9.09 6.80 13.93
N ASN A 107 -10.06 5.88 14.04
CA ASN A 107 -10.04 4.81 15.03
C ASN A 107 -8.87 3.84 14.82
N ASP A 108 -8.24 3.44 15.93
CA ASP A 108 -7.16 2.45 15.93
C ASP A 108 -7.67 1.11 15.36
N GLY A 109 -6.91 0.52 14.46
CA GLY A 109 -7.26 -0.74 13.81
C GLY A 109 -8.24 -0.63 12.63
N THR A 110 -8.72 0.57 12.25
CA THR A 110 -9.50 0.71 11.01
C THR A 110 -8.62 0.50 9.78
N TRP A 111 -9.05 -0.37 8.88
CA TRP A 111 -8.27 -0.75 7.69
C TRP A 111 -8.22 0.39 6.68
N ALA A 112 -7.02 0.66 6.17
CA ALA A 112 -6.78 1.61 5.10
C ALA A 112 -7.02 0.96 3.72
N GLY A 113 -7.60 1.73 2.81
CA GLY A 113 -7.79 1.37 1.41
C GLY A 113 -7.00 2.25 0.45
N HIS A 114 -7.36 2.19 -0.83
CA HIS A 114 -6.69 2.96 -1.88
C HIS A 114 -6.69 4.47 -1.61
N MET A 115 -7.76 5.00 -1.00
CA MET A 115 -7.89 6.41 -0.68
C MET A 115 -6.86 6.86 0.35
N GLU A 116 -6.66 6.09 1.41
CA GLU A 116 -5.65 6.38 2.45
C GLU A 116 -4.24 6.28 1.86
N LEU A 117 -4.01 5.33 0.95
CA LEU A 117 -2.74 5.22 0.23
C LEU A 117 -2.47 6.46 -0.64
N GLN A 118 -3.48 6.98 -1.33
CA GLN A 118 -3.41 8.20 -2.13
C GLN A 118 -3.14 9.43 -1.24
N ALA A 119 -3.90 9.58 -0.15
CA ALA A 119 -3.72 10.66 0.82
C ALA A 119 -2.35 10.61 1.52
N ALA A 120 -1.89 9.41 1.89
CA ALA A 120 -0.56 9.20 2.47
C ALA A 120 0.54 9.64 1.52
N SER A 121 0.43 9.28 0.24
CA SER A 121 1.39 9.72 -0.78
C SER A 121 1.48 11.24 -0.85
N LEU A 122 0.33 11.93 -0.88
CA LEU A 122 0.27 13.39 -0.94
C LEU A 122 0.85 14.06 0.31
N VAL A 123 0.39 13.67 1.51
CA VAL A 123 0.78 14.33 2.77
C VAL A 123 2.23 14.05 3.18
N THR A 124 2.77 12.88 2.83
CA THR A 124 4.19 12.53 3.09
C THR A 124 5.12 12.93 1.95
N ARG A 125 4.58 13.53 0.89
CA ARG A 125 5.31 13.91 -0.33
C ARG A 125 6.18 12.77 -0.88
N SER A 126 5.60 11.58 -0.95
CA SER A 126 6.28 10.35 -1.37
C SER A 126 5.42 9.58 -2.36
N ASN A 127 6.03 8.94 -3.36
CA ASN A 127 5.32 7.98 -4.22
C ASN A 127 5.24 6.61 -3.53
N VAL A 128 4.31 5.75 -3.94
CA VAL A 128 4.14 4.41 -3.35
C VAL A 128 4.26 3.34 -4.43
N CYS A 129 5.01 2.29 -4.15
CA CYS A 129 5.12 1.09 -4.97
C CYS A 129 4.69 -0.13 -4.15
N ILE A 130 3.69 -0.87 -4.64
CA ILE A 130 3.15 -2.04 -3.96
C ILE A 130 3.56 -3.29 -4.73
N HIS A 131 4.38 -4.12 -4.09
CA HIS A 131 4.76 -5.45 -4.54
C HIS A 131 3.65 -6.45 -4.22
N ARG A 132 3.40 -7.38 -5.14
CA ARG A 132 2.36 -8.40 -5.01
C ARG A 132 2.94 -9.73 -5.50
N ASN A 133 2.59 -10.85 -4.86
CA ASN A 133 3.12 -12.15 -5.26
C ASN A 133 2.61 -12.52 -6.66
N MET A 134 3.50 -12.76 -7.63
CA MET A 134 3.16 -13.18 -8.99
C MET A 134 2.21 -12.23 -9.76
N PHE A 135 2.02 -11.00 -9.29
CA PHE A 135 1.20 -9.98 -9.95
C PHE A 135 2.03 -8.73 -10.26
N PRO A 136 1.62 -7.92 -11.26
CA PRO A 136 2.23 -6.63 -11.52
C PRO A 136 2.22 -5.74 -10.28
N ARG A 137 3.29 -4.94 -10.13
CA ARG A 137 3.37 -3.91 -9.10
C ARG A 137 2.36 -2.81 -9.35
N TRP A 138 1.74 -2.33 -8.28
CA TRP A 138 0.92 -1.12 -8.32
C TRP A 138 1.73 0.10 -7.92
N TYR A 139 1.32 1.25 -8.44
CA TYR A 139 1.99 2.52 -8.19
C TYR A 139 0.98 3.61 -7.90
N ILE A 140 1.31 4.42 -6.90
CA ILE A 140 0.72 5.75 -6.71
C ILE A 140 1.84 6.74 -6.96
N ARG A 141 1.68 7.55 -8.02
CA ARG A 141 2.67 8.52 -8.48
C ARG A 141 2.03 9.89 -8.55
N ASN A 142 2.24 10.66 -7.48
CA ASN A 142 1.78 12.04 -7.40
C ASN A 142 2.88 13.04 -7.77
N PHE A 143 4.14 12.58 -7.83
CA PHE A 143 5.29 13.44 -8.10
C PHE A 143 6.23 12.80 -9.12
N ASP A 144 6.66 13.58 -10.11
CA ASP A 144 7.60 13.14 -11.15
C ASP A 144 9.06 13.56 -10.90
N ASP A 145 9.32 14.22 -9.77
CA ASP A 145 10.67 14.61 -9.35
C ASP A 145 11.49 13.38 -8.91
N CYS A 146 12.68 13.24 -9.49
CA CYS A 146 13.64 12.18 -9.17
C CYS A 146 14.14 12.19 -7.71
N GLN A 147 14.00 13.31 -7.00
CA GLN A 147 14.35 13.45 -5.59
C GLN A 147 13.23 12.99 -4.65
N VAL A 148 12.02 12.78 -5.17
CA VAL A 148 10.90 12.30 -4.35
C VAL A 148 11.10 10.84 -4.01
N ARG A 149 10.99 10.56 -2.70
CA ARG A 149 11.08 9.21 -2.14
C ARG A 149 9.98 8.32 -2.72
N MET A 150 10.33 7.06 -2.99
CA MET A 150 9.37 5.99 -3.26
C MET A 150 9.33 5.05 -2.05
N VAL A 151 8.17 4.96 -1.41
CA VAL A 151 7.85 4.00 -0.37
C VAL A 151 7.54 2.66 -1.04
N HIS A 152 8.13 1.58 -0.53
CA HIS A 152 7.92 0.23 -1.04
C HIS A 152 7.19 -0.63 -0.01
N LEU A 153 6.03 -1.14 -0.41
CA LEU A 153 5.19 -2.01 0.42
C LEU A 153 5.00 -3.35 -0.28
N SER A 154 4.67 -4.39 0.48
CA SER A 154 4.22 -5.68 -0.05
C SER A 154 2.81 -5.96 0.45
N TYR A 155 1.96 -6.44 -0.43
CA TYR A 155 0.56 -6.74 -0.14
C TYR A 155 0.30 -8.24 -0.19
N HIS A 156 -0.18 -8.79 0.93
CA HIS A 156 -0.33 -10.21 1.21
C HIS A 156 -1.78 -10.56 1.49
N ASP A 157 -2.22 -11.73 1.02
CA ASP A 157 -3.52 -12.35 1.36
C ASP A 157 -4.78 -11.49 1.15
N GLY A 158 -4.67 -10.35 0.46
CA GLY A 158 -5.79 -9.44 0.25
C GLY A 158 -6.15 -8.58 1.45
N GLU A 159 -5.32 -8.55 2.49
CA GLU A 159 -5.65 -7.84 3.74
C GLU A 159 -4.44 -7.21 4.46
N HIS A 160 -3.21 -7.59 4.14
CA HIS A 160 -2.06 -7.22 4.97
C HIS A 160 -0.93 -6.55 4.18
N TYR A 161 -0.46 -5.41 4.71
CA TYR A 161 0.70 -4.70 4.20
C TYR A 161 1.92 -4.95 5.08
N ASN A 162 3.06 -5.19 4.43
CA ASN A 162 4.38 -5.19 5.06
C ASN A 162 5.30 -4.18 4.36
N SER A 163 6.32 -3.72 5.08
CA SER A 163 7.35 -2.87 4.50
C SER A 163 8.28 -3.69 3.60
N VAL A 164 8.84 -3.06 2.57
CA VAL A 164 9.85 -3.66 1.68
C VAL A 164 11.08 -2.77 1.64
N ARG A 165 12.23 -3.31 2.06
CA ARG A 165 13.50 -2.57 2.16
C ARG A 165 14.58 -3.24 1.33
N LEU A 166 15.71 -2.55 1.15
CA LEU A 166 16.91 -3.20 0.62
C LEU A 166 17.33 -4.35 1.53
N LYS A 167 17.87 -5.42 0.94
CA LYS A 167 18.34 -6.58 1.70
C LYS A 167 19.41 -6.21 2.74
N ASP A 168 20.27 -5.26 2.40
CA ASP A 168 21.36 -4.76 3.24
C ASP A 168 20.98 -3.46 4.00
N ASP A 169 19.70 -3.11 4.08
CA ASP A 169 19.22 -1.98 4.88
C ASP A 169 19.36 -2.32 6.38
N PRO A 170 20.06 -1.51 7.19
CA PRO A 170 20.28 -1.79 8.61
C PRO A 170 19.02 -1.64 9.48
N CYS A 171 17.95 -1.02 8.97
CA CYS A 171 16.74 -0.70 9.75
C CYS A 171 16.99 0.18 10.99
N ASP A 172 17.98 1.06 10.96
CA ASP A 172 18.33 2.00 12.04
C ASP A 172 17.75 3.41 11.83
N GLY A 173 16.88 3.57 10.83
CA GLY A 173 16.26 4.83 10.45
C GLY A 173 15.35 4.66 9.22
N PRO A 174 14.99 5.74 8.52
CA PRO A 174 14.13 5.69 7.34
C PRO A 174 14.67 4.74 6.27
N ALA A 175 13.78 4.06 5.53
CA ALA A 175 14.18 3.13 4.47
C ALA A 175 15.07 3.83 3.44
N ARG A 176 16.14 3.14 3.02
CA ARG A 176 17.02 3.63 1.95
C ARG A 176 16.27 3.60 0.61
N SER A 177 16.54 4.60 -0.25
CA SER A 177 15.90 4.69 -1.56
C SER A 177 16.20 3.45 -2.41
N ILE A 178 15.15 2.78 -2.86
CA ILE A 178 15.24 1.62 -3.76
C ILE A 178 15.18 2.11 -5.20
N ILE A 179 16.19 1.76 -5.98
CA ILE A 179 16.25 2.09 -7.40
C ILE A 179 16.04 0.81 -8.19
N ILE A 180 14.82 0.61 -8.69
CA ILE A 180 14.51 -0.59 -9.46
C ILE A 180 15.01 -0.36 -10.89
N LYS A 181 16.00 -1.14 -11.35
CA LYS A 181 16.68 -0.94 -12.66
C LYS A 181 15.72 -0.84 -13.86
N VAL A 182 14.56 -1.51 -13.82
CA VAL A 182 13.51 -1.39 -14.84
C VAL A 182 12.86 0.00 -14.84
N LEU A 183 12.65 0.60 -13.66
CA LEU A 183 12.17 1.98 -13.53
C LEU A 183 13.18 2.97 -14.11
N ILE A 184 14.49 2.76 -13.96
CA ILE A 184 15.50 3.60 -14.61
C ILE A 184 15.31 3.61 -16.13
N LYS A 185 15.11 2.45 -16.76
CA LYS A 185 14.95 2.34 -18.23
C LYS A 185 13.66 3.00 -18.73
N ILE A 186 12.62 3.02 -17.90
CA ILE A 186 11.34 3.68 -18.20
C ILE A 186 11.43 5.20 -17.97
N LEU A 187 12.09 5.62 -16.89
CA LEU A 187 12.24 7.03 -16.51
C LEU A 187 13.31 7.75 -17.33
N PHE A 188 14.32 7.02 -17.79
CA PHE A 188 15.46 7.55 -18.55
C PHE A 188 15.82 6.62 -19.72
N PRO A 189 14.98 6.58 -20.77
CA PRO A 189 15.18 5.66 -21.89
C PRO A 189 16.49 5.89 -22.67
N ASN A 190 17.10 7.08 -22.53
CA ASN A 190 18.28 7.50 -23.31
C ASN A 190 19.55 7.74 -22.47
N SER A 191 19.57 7.41 -21.18
CA SER A 191 20.77 7.62 -20.35
C SER A 191 21.58 6.34 -20.17
N GLU A 192 22.87 6.36 -20.53
CA GLU A 192 23.84 5.32 -20.15
C GLU A 192 24.17 5.45 -18.65
N ILE A 193 23.41 4.76 -17.80
CA ILE A 193 23.65 4.78 -16.35
C ILE A 193 24.61 3.63 -15.97
N ASN A 194 25.83 4.00 -15.58
CA ASN A 194 26.82 3.07 -15.06
C ASN A 194 26.53 2.76 -13.58
N VAL A 195 25.93 1.59 -13.31
CA VAL A 195 25.45 1.16 -11.97
C VAL A 195 26.59 0.70 -11.05
N LYS A 196 27.78 1.32 -11.12
CA LYS A 196 28.95 0.97 -10.31
C LYS A 196 29.30 2.04 -9.28
N SER A 197 28.34 2.42 -8.42
CA SER A 197 28.59 3.01 -7.09
C SER A 197 27.27 3.44 -6.46
N SER A 198 27.12 3.26 -5.15
CA SER A 198 25.97 3.67 -4.34
C SER A 198 25.88 5.21 -4.16
N SER A 199 26.35 5.99 -5.13
CA SER A 199 26.30 7.45 -5.10
C SER A 199 26.20 7.96 -6.53
N TYR A 200 25.07 8.57 -6.85
CA TYR A 200 24.85 9.22 -8.13
C TYR A 200 25.85 10.36 -8.34
N PHE A 201 26.70 10.25 -9.36
CA PHE A 201 27.34 11.41 -9.99
C PHE A 201 26.69 11.60 -11.36
N LEU A 202 25.89 12.66 -11.49
CA LEU A 202 25.50 13.20 -12.78
C LEU A 202 26.70 14.02 -13.31
N ILE A 203 27.44 13.47 -14.27
CA ILE A 203 28.41 14.26 -15.03
C ILE A 203 27.72 14.68 -16.32
N ASN A 204 27.16 15.88 -16.34
CA ASN A 204 26.89 16.59 -17.58
C ASN A 204 28.23 17.09 -18.11
N SER A 205 28.73 16.48 -19.19
CA SER A 205 29.75 17.12 -20.02
C SER A 205 29.08 17.54 -21.32
N SER A 206 28.71 18.81 -21.38
CA SER A 206 28.51 19.50 -22.65
C SER A 206 29.83 19.56 -23.41
N LEU A 207 29.84 19.06 -24.64
CA LEU A 207 30.45 19.66 -25.82
C LEU A 207 29.62 19.26 -27.05
#